data_AF-A0A945G1L2-F1
#
_entry.id   AF-A0A945G1L2-F1
#
_cell.length_a   1.000
_cell.length_b   1.000
_cell.length_c   1.000
_cell.angle_alpha   90.00
_cell.angle_beta   90.00
_cell.angle_gamma   90.00
#
_symmetry.space_group_name_H-M   'P 1'
#
loop_
_entity.id
_entity.type
_entity.pdbx_description
1 polymer ?
#
loop_
_entity_poly.entity_id
_entity_poly.type
_entity_poly.pdbx_seq_one_letter_code
_entity_poly.pdbx_strand_id
1 'polypeptide(L)'
;MRLARVILLLNGNCFEELTLRAIWLFLKFLLLLIFVVVGAFFAMENSQTIGVSFILFSGPELSSGFWLLLFLAGGVALGILTSSLLIMSYRRKLSRANKKD
;
A
#
# COMPACT_ATOMS: atom_id res chain seq x y z
N MET A 1 23.16 -28.22 -27.90
CA MET A 1 23.83 -27.56 -26.76
C MET A 1 23.34 -26.13 -26.46
N ARG A 2 22.88 -25.34 -27.45
CA ARG A 2 22.35 -23.98 -27.22
C ARG A 2 21.01 -23.91 -26.48
N LEU A 3 20.12 -24.90 -26.68
CA LEU A 3 18.79 -24.96 -26.04
C LEU A 3 18.84 -25.17 -24.52
N ALA A 4 19.69 -26.08 -24.03
CA ALA A 4 19.84 -26.33 -22.60
C ALA A 4 20.35 -25.11 -21.82
N ARG A 5 21.21 -24.30 -22.45
CA ARG A 5 21.75 -23.06 -21.85
C ARG A 5 20.67 -21.96 -21.73
N VAL A 6 19.75 -21.88 -22.69
CA VAL A 6 18.62 -20.93 -22.65
C VAL A 6 17.58 -21.32 -21.60
N ILE A 7 17.29 -22.61 -21.47
CA ILE A 7 16.35 -23.12 -20.46
C ILE A 7 16.90 -22.90 -19.03
N LEU A 8 18.19 -23.12 -18.80
CA LEU A 8 18.83 -22.85 -17.51
C LEU A 8 18.84 -21.36 -17.15
N LEU A 9 19.08 -20.47 -18.12
CA LEU A 9 19.05 -19.02 -17.90
C LEU A 9 17.62 -18.50 -17.66
N LEU A 10 16.62 -19.03 -18.35
CA LEU A 10 15.20 -18.71 -18.11
C LEU A 10 14.73 -19.21 -16.74
N ASN A 11 15.16 -20.40 -16.31
CA ASN A 11 14.78 -20.96 -15.02
C ASN A 11 15.37 -20.16 -13.84
N GLY A 12 16.62 -19.69 -13.96
CA GLY A 12 17.26 -18.84 -12.95
C GLY A 12 16.58 -17.48 -12.79
N ASN A 13 16.35 -16.75 -13.90
CA ASN A 13 15.68 -15.44 -13.85
C ASN A 13 14.22 -15.54 -13.38
N CYS A 14 13.50 -16.60 -13.76
CA CYS A 14 12.13 -16.83 -13.29
C CYS A 14 12.09 -17.12 -11.79
N PHE A 15 13.07 -17.88 -11.27
CA PHE A 15 13.17 -18.21 -9.85
C PHE A 15 13.53 -16.99 -9.00
N GLU A 16 14.48 -16.15 -9.44
CA GLU A 16 14.81 -14.89 -8.76
C GLU A 16 13.64 -13.89 -8.77
N GLU A 17 12.90 -13.78 -9.88
CA GLU A 17 11.67 -12.97 -9.92
C GLU A 17 10.62 -13.47 -8.92
N LEU A 18 10.47 -14.79 -8.77
CA LEU A 18 9.51 -15.37 -7.83
C LEU A 18 9.92 -15.12 -6.37
N THR A 19 11.21 -15.27 -6.04
CA THR A 19 11.72 -15.04 -4.68
C THR A 19 11.66 -13.57 -4.30
N LEU A 20 12.02 -12.66 -5.20
CA LEU A 20 11.91 -11.21 -4.96
C LEU A 20 10.45 -10.78 -4.75
N ARG A 21 9.51 -11.32 -5.54
CA ARG A 21 8.07 -11.08 -5.34
C ARG A 21 7.60 -11.61 -3.99
N ALA A 22 8.03 -12.81 -3.60
CA ALA A 22 7.68 -13.39 -2.30
C ALA A 22 8.24 -12.56 -1.13
N ILE A 23 9.48 -12.12 -1.21
CA ILE A 23 10.11 -11.23 -0.21
C ILE A 23 9.33 -9.92 -0.09
N TRP A 24 8.97 -9.32 -1.23
CA TRP A 24 8.17 -8.09 -1.24
C TRP A 24 6.77 -8.27 -0.63
N LEU A 25 6.12 -9.41 -0.90
CA LEU A 25 4.82 -9.75 -0.29
C LEU A 25 4.97 -9.96 1.22
N PHE A 26 6.02 -10.66 1.65
CA PHE A 26 6.32 -10.87 3.07
C PHE A 26 6.57 -9.55 3.80
N LEU A 27 7.35 -8.64 3.20
CA LEU A 27 7.61 -7.33 3.79
C LEU A 27 6.33 -6.48 3.90
N LYS A 28 5.47 -6.51 2.87
CA LYS A 28 4.15 -5.85 2.92
C LYS A 28 3.27 -6.42 4.02
N PHE A 29 3.28 -7.75 4.19
CA PHE A 29 2.56 -8.42 5.27
C PHE A 29 3.08 -8.00 6.65
N LEU A 30 4.41 -7.99 6.84
CA LEU A 30 5.02 -7.54 8.10
C LEU A 30 4.68 -6.08 8.41
N LEU A 31 4.69 -5.22 7.40
CA LEU A 31 4.29 -3.82 7.54
C LEU A 31 2.82 -3.69 7.99
N LEU A 32 1.90 -4.44 7.37
CA LEU A 32 0.50 -4.48 7.79
C LEU A 32 0.34 -4.97 9.23
N LEU A 33 1.09 -6.01 9.62
CA LEU A 33 1.08 -6.53 10.97
C LEU A 33 1.52 -5.47 11.99
N ILE A 34 2.59 -4.72 11.69
CA ILE A 34 3.06 -3.62 12.54
C ILE A 34 1.97 -2.57 12.73
N PHE A 35 1.28 -2.16 11.66
CA PHE A 35 0.18 -1.20 11.76
C PHE A 35 -0.96 -1.70 12.65
N VAL A 36 -1.33 -2.98 12.55
CA VAL A 36 -2.35 -3.58 13.42
C VAL A 36 -1.91 -3.59 14.87
N VAL A 37 -0.67 -4.01 15.15
CA VAL A 37 -0.13 -4.05 16.51
C VAL A 37 -0.07 -2.66 17.13
N VAL A 38 0.47 -1.67 16.40
CA VAL A 38 0.53 -0.28 16.87
C VAL A 38 -0.86 0.27 17.15
N GLY A 39 -1.84 0.01 16.27
CA GLY A 39 -3.23 0.40 16.49
C GLY A 39 -3.85 -0.25 17.73
N ALA A 40 -3.60 -1.54 17.94
CA ALA A 40 -4.10 -2.27 19.09
C ALA A 40 -3.50 -1.77 20.41
N PHE A 41 -2.18 -1.59 20.46
CA PHE A 41 -1.49 -1.03 21.64
C PHE A 41 -1.97 0.39 21.95
N PHE A 42 -2.15 1.21 20.91
CA PHE A 42 -2.64 2.57 21.09
C PHE A 42 -4.07 2.58 21.64
N ALA A 43 -4.96 1.70 21.16
CA ALA A 43 -6.31 1.57 21.68
C ALA A 43 -6.36 0.99 23.10
N MET A 44 -5.44 0.09 23.46
CA MET A 44 -5.34 -0.50 24.79
C MET A 44 -4.88 0.52 25.84
N GLU A 45 -3.82 1.27 25.55
CA GLU A 45 -3.27 2.27 26.47
C GLU A 45 -4.08 3.56 26.52
N ASN A 46 -4.74 3.92 25.41
CA ASN A 46 -5.54 5.14 25.31
C ASN A 46 -7.03 4.78 25.20
N SER A 47 -7.57 4.23 26.30
CA SER A 47 -9.00 3.90 26.43
C SER A 47 -9.90 5.13 26.55
N GLN A 48 -9.31 6.33 26.64
CA GLN A 48 -10.06 7.58 26.65
C GLN A 48 -10.83 7.75 25.33
N THR A 49 -12.13 7.97 25.45
CA THR A 49 -12.99 8.32 24.33
C THR A 49 -12.77 9.79 23.97
N ILE A 50 -12.53 10.05 22.69
CA ILE A 50 -12.41 11.39 22.13
C ILE A 50 -13.45 11.57 21.03
N GLY A 51 -14.18 12.68 21.10
CA GLY A 51 -14.99 13.17 19.99
C GLY A 51 -14.13 14.02 19.08
N VAL A 52 -13.97 13.62 17.81
CA VAL A 52 -13.25 14.43 16.82
C VAL A 52 -14.22 15.48 16.26
N SER A 53 -13.93 16.75 16.47
CA SER A 53 -14.69 17.84 15.85
C SER A 53 -14.22 18.05 14.42
N PHE A 54 -15.09 17.75 13.46
CA PHE A 54 -14.90 18.14 12.08
C PHE A 54 -15.44 19.54 11.85
N ILE A 55 -15.00 20.20 10.78
CA ILE A 55 -15.39 21.57 10.42
C ILE A 55 -16.92 21.70 10.28
N LEU A 56 -17.60 20.64 9.83
CA LEU A 56 -19.03 20.64 9.53
C LEU A 56 -19.89 19.90 10.58
N PHE A 57 -19.29 19.05 11.42
CA PHE A 57 -20.01 18.23 12.40
C PHE A 57 -19.05 17.68 13.46
N SER A 58 -19.57 17.34 14.64
CA SER A 58 -18.81 16.60 15.64
C SER A 58 -19.00 15.09 15.45
N GLY A 59 -17.90 14.34 15.45
CA GLY A 59 -17.92 12.89 15.41
C GLY A 59 -18.34 12.29 16.76
N PRO A 60 -18.78 11.02 16.77
CA PRO A 60 -19.11 10.30 18.00
C PRO A 60 -17.89 10.12 18.91
N GLU A 61 -18.14 9.99 20.21
CA GLU A 61 -17.11 9.66 21.19
C GLU A 61 -16.65 8.21 21.01
N LEU A 62 -15.50 8.04 20.39
CA LEU A 62 -14.86 6.74 20.16
C LEU A 62 -13.44 6.78 20.70
N SER A 63 -12.83 5.61 20.92
CA SER A 63 -11.44 5.54 21.35
C SER A 63 -10.53 6.32 20.39
N SER A 64 -9.53 7.00 20.96
CA SER A 64 -8.51 7.70 20.17
C SER A 64 -7.79 6.78 19.17
N GLY A 65 -7.60 5.51 19.52
CA GLY A 65 -7.03 4.50 18.61
C GLY A 65 -7.90 4.20 17.41
N PHE A 66 -9.23 4.23 17.57
CA PHE A 66 -10.14 4.06 16.44
C PHE A 66 -9.99 5.20 15.44
N TRP A 67 -10.02 6.45 15.91
CA TRP A 67 -9.84 7.61 15.06
C TRP A 67 -8.49 7.60 14.34
N LEU A 68 -7.41 7.27 15.05
CA LEU A 68 -6.07 7.17 14.48
C LEU A 68 -6.01 6.14 13.33
N LEU A 69 -6.59 4.95 13.55
CA LEU A 69 -6.66 3.89 12.54
C LEU A 69 -7.51 4.31 11.34
N LEU A 70 -8.64 4.99 11.58
CA LEU A 70 -9.53 5.45 10.52
C LEU A 70 -8.83 6.48 9.61
N PHE A 71 -8.15 7.47 10.18
CA PHE A 71 -7.40 8.46 9.41
C PHE A 71 -6.20 7.84 8.69
N LEU A 72 -5.50 6.90 9.31
CA LEU A 72 -4.43 6.16 8.67
C LEU A 72 -4.94 5.37 7.45
N ALA A 73 -6.03 4.61 7.61
CA ALA A 73 -6.64 3.85 6.53
C ALA A 73 -7.10 4.78 5.39
N GLY A 74 -7.72 5.91 5.72
CA GLY A 74 -8.10 6.94 4.77
C GLY A 74 -6.91 7.53 4.02
N GLY A 75 -5.83 7.88 4.73
CA GLY A 75 -4.59 8.40 4.15
C GLY A 75 -3.90 7.40 3.21
N VAL A 76 -3.84 6.12 3.60
CA VAL A 76 -3.30 5.05 2.74
C VAL A 76 -4.15 4.88 1.48
N ALA A 77 -5.48 4.87 1.60
CA ALA A 77 -6.37 4.78 0.45
C ALA A 77 -6.17 5.96 -0.52
N LEU A 78 -6.09 7.19 0.00
CA LEU A 78 -5.81 8.39 -0.80
C LEU A 78 -4.43 8.34 -1.45
N GLY A 79 -3.41 7.84 -0.76
CA GLY A 79 -2.07 7.63 -1.30
C GLY A 79 -2.09 6.68 -2.49
N ILE A 80 -2.75 5.52 -2.35
CA ILE A 80 -2.91 4.53 -3.44
C ILE A 80 -3.67 5.13 -4.62
N LEU A 81 -4.77 5.84 -4.37
CA LEU A 81 -5.54 6.52 -5.42
C LEU A 81 -4.68 7.53 -6.18
N THR A 82 -3.89 8.32 -5.45
CA THR A 82 -2.99 9.32 -6.04
C THR A 82 -1.93 8.66 -6.92
N SER A 83 -1.30 7.58 -6.44
CA SER A 83 -0.33 6.81 -7.23
C SER A 83 -0.96 6.22 -8.49
N SER A 84 -2.20 5.70 -8.40
CA SER A 84 -2.94 5.17 -9.54
C SER A 84 -3.26 6.24 -10.59
N LEU A 85 -3.72 7.41 -10.14
CA LEU A 85 -4.01 8.55 -11.01
C LEU A 85 -2.75 9.04 -11.74
N LEU A 86 -1.61 9.11 -11.03
CA LEU A 86 -0.32 9.45 -11.63
C LEU A 86 0.03 8.47 -12.74
N ILE A 87 0.06 7.15 -12.46
CA ILE A 87 0.37 6.13 -13.47
C ILE A 87 -0.55 6.23 -14.70
N MET A 88 -1.85 6.43 -14.48
CA MET A 88 -2.80 6.61 -15.58
C MET A 88 -2.52 7.89 -16.40
N SER A 89 -2.18 9.00 -15.74
CA SER A 89 -1.82 10.25 -16.42
C SER A 89 -0.54 10.12 -17.25
N TYR A 90 0.47 9.37 -16.76
CA TYR A 90 1.71 9.09 -17.49
C TYR A 90 1.44 8.25 -18.75
N ARG A 91 0.61 7.21 -18.64
CA ARG A 91 0.20 6.39 -19.80
C ARG A 91 -0.53 7.20 -20.87
N ARG A 92 -1.39 8.14 -20.46
CA ARG A 92 -2.10 9.04 -21.39
C ARG A 92 -1.14 10.00 -22.10
N LYS A 93 -0.11 10.52 -21.43
CA LYS A 93 0.91 11.38 -22.06
C LYS A 93 1.76 10.59 -23.07
N LEU A 94 2.16 9.37 -22.75
CA LEU A 94 2.90 8.49 -23.66
C LEU A 94 2.09 8.11 -24.92
N SER A 95 0.80 7.79 -24.76
CA SER A 95 -0.06 7.48 -25.90
C SER A 95 -0.29 8.66 -26.85
N ARG A 96 -0.17 9.90 -26.37
CA ARG A 96 -0.26 11.10 -27.19
C ARG A 96 1.05 11.42 -27.90
N ALA A 97 2.20 11.14 -27.27
CA ALA A 97 3.51 11.26 -27.89
C ALA A 97 3.69 10.24 -29.03
N ASN A 98 3.25 8.99 -28.81
CA ASN A 98 3.37 7.89 -29.78
C ASN A 98 2.38 7.96 -30.97
N LYS A 99 1.54 9.01 -31.04
CA LYS A 99 0.60 9.24 -32.15
C LYS A 99 1.08 10.34 -33.11
N LYS A 100 2.27 10.90 -32.86
CA LYS A 100 2.86 11.99 -33.63
C LYS A 100 4.00 11.55 -34.55
N ASP A 101 4.23 10.24 -34.64
CA ASP A 101 5.13 9.59 -35.62
C ASP A 101 4.30 8.91 -36.71
#